data_AF-A0A965PLB3-F1
#
_entry.id   AF-A0A965PLB3-F1
#
_cell.length_a   1.000
_cell.length_b   1.000
_cell.length_c   1.000
_cell.angle_alpha   90.00
_cell.angle_beta   90.00
_cell.angle_gamma   90.00
#
_symmetry.space_group_name_H-M   'P 1'
#
loop_
_entity.id
_entity.type
_entity.pdbx_description
1 polymer ?
#
loop_
_entity_poly.entity_id
_entity_poly.type
_entity_poly.pdbx_seq_one_letter_code
_entity_poly.pdbx_strand_id
1 'polypeptide(L)'
;MKPRYDFNKGKLISYDGEIIEFAGSKMVDKYSDQVEEIMSLFDFKKGEYLVSDESTIGDFEKENINPKKLEKFKKKYGFSLTNRSNISKIAERMYNFRPF
;
A
#
# COMPACT_ATOMS: atom_id res chain seq x y z
N MET A 1 15.69 -32.74 -1.09
CA MET A 1 16.78 -31.81 -1.52
C MET A 1 16.62 -30.49 -0.78
N LYS A 2 17.64 -29.63 -0.68
CA LYS A 2 17.53 -28.26 -0.09
C LYS A 2 17.31 -27.23 -1.22
N PRO A 3 16.59 -26.11 -1.01
CA PRO A 3 16.47 -25.06 -2.03
C PRO A 3 17.86 -24.55 -2.42
N ARG A 4 18.04 -24.19 -3.68
CA ARG A 4 19.33 -23.72 -4.20
C ARG A 4 19.15 -22.40 -4.95
N TYR A 5 20.13 -21.52 -4.80
CA TYR A 5 20.20 -20.28 -5.57
C TYR A 5 20.81 -20.59 -6.93
N ASP A 6 20.12 -20.22 -8.01
CA ASP A 6 20.63 -20.35 -9.38
C ASP A 6 21.33 -19.05 -9.78
N PHE A 7 22.66 -19.12 -9.91
CA PHE A 7 23.51 -17.98 -10.24
C PHE A 7 23.38 -17.52 -11.70
N ASN A 8 22.92 -18.38 -12.62
CA ASN A 8 22.70 -18.00 -14.02
C ASN A 8 21.38 -17.24 -14.20
N LYS A 9 20.38 -17.54 -13.34
CA LYS A 9 19.05 -16.90 -13.37
C LYS A 9 18.86 -15.82 -12.32
N GLY A 10 19.78 -15.71 -11.34
CA GLY A 10 19.70 -14.74 -10.24
C GLY A 10 18.51 -14.96 -9.30
N LYS A 11 17.93 -16.16 -9.25
CA LYS A 11 16.71 -16.46 -8.48
C LYS A 11 16.87 -17.75 -7.65
N LEU A 12 16.10 -17.83 -6.56
CA LEU A 12 15.97 -19.05 -5.75
C LEU A 12 15.06 -20.05 -6.45
N ILE A 13 15.40 -21.33 -6.37
CA ILE A 13 14.64 -22.42 -6.97
C ILE A 13 14.10 -23.35 -5.87
N SER A 14 12.83 -23.71 -5.98
CA SER A 14 12.09 -24.57 -5.08
C SER A 14 12.55 -26.03 -5.20
N TYR A 15 11.99 -26.89 -4.35
CA TYR A 15 12.31 -28.31 -4.34
C TYR A 15 11.94 -29.01 -5.66
N ASP A 16 10.94 -28.49 -6.35
CA ASP A 16 10.38 -29.08 -7.58
C ASP A 16 10.95 -28.44 -8.86
N GLY A 17 11.98 -27.60 -8.73
CA GLY A 17 12.63 -26.94 -9.86
C GLY A 17 11.91 -25.68 -10.33
N GLU A 18 10.85 -25.26 -9.64
CA GLU A 18 10.15 -24.01 -9.92
C GLU A 18 10.92 -22.81 -9.37
N ILE A 19 10.85 -21.69 -10.07
CA ILE A 19 11.44 -20.44 -9.58
C ILE A 19 10.63 -19.98 -8.37
N ILE A 20 11.29 -19.86 -7.21
CA ILE A 20 10.73 -19.15 -6.07
C ILE A 20 10.79 -17.66 -6.42
N GLU A 21 9.66 -17.15 -6.88
CA GLU A 21 9.44 -15.72 -6.87
C GLU A 21 9.11 -15.34 -5.43
N PHE A 22 10.03 -14.62 -4.78
CA PHE A 22 9.62 -13.83 -3.64
C PHE A 22 8.52 -12.90 -4.16
N ALA A 23 7.31 -13.04 -3.62
CA ALA A 23 6.23 -12.12 -3.91
C ALA A 23 6.84 -10.71 -3.79
N GLY A 24 6.89 -9.98 -4.91
CA GLY A 24 7.49 -8.65 -4.94
C GLY A 24 6.93 -7.88 -3.74
N SER A 25 7.80 -7.24 -2.97
CA SER A 25 7.41 -6.48 -1.77
C SER A 25 6.17 -5.67 -2.12
N LYS A 26 5.02 -6.02 -1.52
CA LYS A 26 3.73 -5.45 -1.93
C LYS A 26 3.86 -3.93 -1.82
N MET A 27 3.28 -3.20 -2.76
CA MET A 27 3.39 -1.73 -2.76
C MET A 27 2.87 -1.14 -1.44
N VAL A 28 1.87 -1.78 -0.83
CA VAL A 28 1.39 -1.44 0.53
C VAL A 28 2.43 -1.63 1.62
N ASP A 29 3.30 -2.63 1.52
CA ASP A 29 4.39 -2.84 2.48
C ASP A 29 5.50 -1.80 2.27
N LYS A 30 5.79 -1.49 1.00
CA LYS A 30 6.79 -0.49 0.60
C LYS A 30 6.42 0.92 1.07
N TYR A 31 5.14 1.28 1.02
CA TYR A 31 4.63 2.61 1.40
C TYR A 31 3.82 2.55 2.70
N SER A 32 4.25 1.72 3.66
CA SER A 32 3.48 1.42 4.87
C SER A 32 3.12 2.65 5.72
N ASP A 33 4.02 3.63 5.85
CA ASP A 33 3.75 4.88 6.56
C ASP A 33 2.65 5.71 5.87
N GLN A 34 2.67 5.77 4.53
CA GLN A 34 1.64 6.47 3.76
C GLN A 34 0.31 5.73 3.84
N VAL A 35 0.31 4.39 3.81
CA VAL A 35 -0.89 3.58 4.01
C VAL A 35 -1.48 3.84 5.40
N GLU A 36 -0.66 3.88 6.45
CA GLU A 36 -1.10 4.21 7.81
C GLU A 36 -1.72 5.62 7.89
N GLU A 37 -1.12 6.62 7.24
CA GLU A 37 -1.70 7.97 7.16
C GLU A 37 -3.06 7.97 6.43
N ILE A 38 -3.23 7.19 5.34
CA ILE A 38 -4.51 7.04 4.66
C ILE A 38 -5.54 6.36 5.58
N MET A 39 -5.17 5.27 6.27
CA MET A 39 -6.07 4.54 7.16
C MET A 39 -6.46 5.38 8.39
N SER A 40 -5.58 6.27 8.83
CA SER A 40 -5.89 7.22 9.91
C SER A 40 -7.06 8.17 9.58
N LEU A 41 -7.40 8.36 8.29
CA LEU A 41 -8.57 9.13 7.85
C LEU A 41 -9.89 8.48 8.30
N PHE A 42 -9.90 7.16 8.48
CA PHE A 42 -11.03 6.37 8.95
C PHE A 42 -10.95 6.09 10.46
N ASP A 43 -10.04 6.76 11.17
CA ASP A 43 -9.78 6.55 12.60
C ASP A 43 -9.26 5.13 12.97
N PHE A 44 -8.82 4.35 11.97
CA PHE A 44 -8.14 3.07 12.19
C PHE A 44 -6.69 3.24 12.63
N LYS A 45 -6.21 2.30 13.45
CA LYS A 45 -4.81 2.16 13.87
C LYS A 45 -4.16 0.98 13.15
N LYS A 46 -2.82 0.99 13.11
CA LYS A 46 -2.04 -0.13 12.58
C LYS A 46 -2.45 -1.44 13.29
N GLY A 47 -2.81 -2.45 12.49
CA GLY A 47 -3.32 -3.74 12.98
C GLY A 47 -4.84 -3.86 13.04
N GLU A 48 -5.59 -2.77 12.88
CA GLU A 48 -7.06 -2.78 12.82
C GLU A 48 -7.62 -2.90 11.39
N TYR A 49 -6.74 -2.91 10.38
CA TYR A 49 -7.11 -2.95 8.97
C TYR A 49 -6.28 -3.98 8.19
N LEU A 50 -6.88 -4.53 7.13
CA LEU A 50 -6.23 -5.37 6.14
C LEU A 50 -6.31 -4.66 4.79
N VAL A 51 -5.15 -4.34 4.21
CA VAL A 51 -5.03 -3.63 2.93
C VAL A 51 -4.13 -4.45 2.01
N SER A 52 -4.55 -4.61 0.77
CA SER A 52 -3.74 -5.17 -0.32
C SER A 52 -3.46 -4.12 -1.38
N ASP A 53 -2.59 -4.44 -2.34
CA ASP A 53 -2.28 -3.55 -3.46
C ASP A 53 -3.51 -3.21 -4.32
N GLU A 54 -4.56 -4.01 -4.24
CA GLU A 54 -5.81 -3.88 -4.98
C GLU A 54 -6.86 -3.05 -4.21
N SER A 55 -6.71 -2.91 -2.89
CA SER A 55 -7.68 -2.22 -2.04
C SER A 55 -7.92 -0.78 -2.46
N THR A 56 -9.17 -0.36 -2.33
CA THR A 56 -9.65 0.98 -2.65
C THR A 56 -10.23 1.66 -1.42
N ILE A 57 -10.35 2.99 -1.46
CA ILE A 57 -11.04 3.78 -0.44
C ILE A 57 -12.49 3.32 -0.24
N GLY A 58 -13.13 2.80 -1.30
CA GLY A 58 -14.50 2.30 -1.25
C GLY A 58 -14.68 1.08 -0.33
N ASP A 59 -13.64 0.26 -0.18
CA ASP A 59 -13.68 -0.97 0.62
C ASP A 59 -13.83 -0.67 2.13
N PHE A 60 -13.53 0.56 2.55
CA PHE A 60 -13.61 1.03 3.94
C PHE A 60 -14.79 1.99 4.17
N GLU A 61 -15.69 2.10 3.19
CA GLU A 61 -16.86 2.98 3.19
C GLU A 61 -16.49 4.45 3.45
N LYS A 62 -16.44 5.25 2.37
CA LYS A 62 -16.05 6.67 2.44
C LYS A 62 -16.86 7.50 3.46
N GLU A 63 -18.07 7.08 3.81
CA GLU A 63 -18.92 7.72 4.83
C GLU A 63 -18.29 7.71 6.23
N ASN A 64 -17.42 6.72 6.50
CA ASN A 64 -16.69 6.58 7.76
C ASN A 64 -15.43 7.46 7.83
N ILE A 65 -15.10 8.21 6.76
CA ILE A 65 -13.95 9.12 6.78
C ILE A 65 -14.23 10.31 7.70
N ASN A 66 -13.28 10.57 8.59
CA ASN A 66 -13.25 11.75 9.42
C ASN A 66 -13.07 13.02 8.56
N PRO A 67 -14.08 13.92 8.48
CA PRO A 67 -14.07 15.05 7.56
C PRO A 67 -12.96 16.07 7.88
N LYS A 68 -12.62 16.25 9.16
CA LYS A 68 -11.55 17.17 9.58
C LYS A 68 -10.18 16.67 9.13
N LYS A 69 -9.92 15.36 9.25
CA LYS A 69 -8.68 14.74 8.77
C LYS A 69 -8.59 14.77 7.25
N LEU A 70 -9.70 14.52 6.56
CA LEU A 70 -9.77 14.62 5.10
C LEU A 70 -9.47 16.03 4.59
N GLU A 71 -9.95 17.08 5.26
CA GLU A 71 -9.64 18.45 4.88
C GLU A 71 -8.14 18.76 5.04
N LYS A 72 -7.53 18.34 6.16
CA LYS A 72 -6.07 18.46 6.38
C LYS A 72 -5.27 17.69 5.32
N PHE A 73 -5.69 16.47 5.00
CA PHE A 73 -5.09 15.65 3.96
C PHE A 73 -5.10 16.36 2.60
N LYS A 74 -6.26 16.91 2.21
CA LYS A 74 -6.40 17.68 0.97
C LYS A 74 -5.50 18.92 0.95
N LYS A 75 -5.41 19.65 2.07
CA LYS A 75 -4.51 20.81 2.21
C LYS A 75 -3.04 20.42 2.09
N LYS A 76 -2.64 19.28 2.69
CA LYS A 76 -1.26 18.78 2.68
C LYS A 76 -0.83 18.33 1.29
N TYR A 77 -1.65 17.54 0.61
CA TYR A 77 -1.25 16.85 -0.64
C TYR A 77 -1.84 17.44 -1.92
N GLY A 78 -2.83 18.34 -1.83
CA GLY A 78 -3.41 19.03 -2.97
C GLY A 78 -4.29 18.16 -3.87
N PHE A 79 -4.69 16.95 -3.45
CA PHE A 79 -5.59 16.08 -4.23
C PHE A 79 -6.71 15.47 -3.40
N SER A 80 -7.78 15.04 -4.08
CA SER A 80 -9.00 14.48 -3.49
C SER A 80 -9.05 12.95 -3.63
N LEU A 81 -9.81 12.32 -2.73
CA LEU A 81 -10.05 10.88 -2.70
C LEU A 81 -11.47 10.56 -3.17
N THR A 82 -11.59 9.48 -3.93
CA THR A 82 -12.87 8.90 -4.40
C THR A 82 -12.95 7.44 -3.98
N ASN A 83 -14.13 6.82 -3.98
CA ASN A 83 -14.28 5.40 -3.62
C ASN A 83 -13.46 4.49 -4.52
N ARG A 84 -13.22 4.88 -5.78
CA ARG A 84 -12.40 4.13 -6.74
C ARG A 84 -10.90 4.40 -6.61
N SER A 85 -10.49 5.30 -5.71
CA SER A 85 -9.08 5.61 -5.52
C SER A 85 -8.40 4.42 -4.84
N ASN A 86 -7.44 3.83 -5.55
CA ASN A 86 -6.66 2.70 -5.05
C ASN A 86 -5.61 3.17 -4.03
N ILE A 87 -5.49 2.45 -2.91
CA ILE A 87 -4.70 2.86 -1.75
C ILE A 87 -3.20 2.85 -2.07
N SER A 88 -2.70 1.82 -2.76
CA SER A 88 -1.26 1.72 -3.08
C SER A 88 -0.80 2.86 -4.01
N LYS A 89 -1.63 3.24 -4.99
CA LYS A 89 -1.36 4.39 -5.87
C LYS A 89 -1.40 5.74 -5.13
N ILE A 90 -2.31 5.89 -4.17
CA ILE A 90 -2.34 7.10 -3.34
C ILE A 90 -1.08 7.17 -2.46
N ALA A 91 -0.71 6.06 -1.83
CA ALA A 91 0.44 5.97 -0.95
C ALA A 91 1.74 6.30 -1.70
N GLU A 92 1.91 5.76 -2.91
CA GLU A 92 3.02 6.13 -3.79
C GLU A 92 3.04 7.62 -4.15
N ARG A 93 1.88 8.20 -4.46
CA ARG A 93 1.77 9.63 -4.77
C ARG A 93 2.13 10.50 -3.56
N MET A 94 1.74 10.08 -2.35
CA MET A 94 2.11 10.75 -1.10
C MET A 94 3.61 10.65 -0.84
N TYR A 95 4.21 9.49 -1.07
CA TYR A 95 5.66 9.28 -0.91
C TYR A 95 6.48 10.19 -1.83
N ASN A 96 6.02 10.35 -3.08
CA ASN A 96 6.67 11.21 -4.06
C ASN A 96 6.30 12.69 -3.94
N PHE A 97 5.44 13.07 -2.98
CA PHE A 97 5.00 14.44 -2.82
C PHE A 97 6.13 15.32 -2.27
N ARG A 98 6.52 16.35 -3.02
CA ARG A 98 7.49 17.37 -2.59
C ARG A 98 6.79 18.72 -2.50
N PRO A 99 6.58 19.27 -1.28
CA PRO A 99 6.09 20.64 -1.16
C PRO A 99 7.20 21.59 -1.66
N PHE A 100 6.83 22.47 -2.59
CA PHE A 100 7.69 23.54 -3.08
C PHE A 100 7.64 24.74 -2.13
#